data_AF-R8WIY3-F1
#
_entry.id   AF-R8WIY3-F1
#
_cell.length_a   1.000
_cell.length_b   1.000
_cell.length_c   1.000
_cell.angle_alpha   90.00
_cell.angle_beta   90.00
_cell.angle_gamma   90.00
#
_symmetry.space_group_name_H-M   'P 1'
#
loop_
_entity.id
_entity.type
_entity.pdbx_description
1 polymer ?
#
loop_
_entity_poly.entity_id
_entity_poly.type
_entity_poly.pdbx_seq_one_letter_code
_entity_poly.pdbx_strand_id
1 'polypeptide(L)' 'MKSSYISYFEGYDAEGHIVYNGNGSVTVEHGAGQCVNPEELKDQHCAYILEKAKQTNSLVTRIVIKNLMKL' A
#
# COMPACT_ATOMS: atom_id res chain seq x y z
N MET A 1 19.10 -2.45 -8.39
CA MET A 1 18.08 -2.06 -9.39
C MET A 1 16.91 -1.40 -8.65
N LYS A 2 16.11 -0.59 -9.35
CA LYS A 2 14.89 0.03 -8.81
C LYS A 2 13.68 -0.58 -9.50
N SER A 3 12.69 -0.96 -8.72
CA SER A 3 11.38 -1.38 -9.22
C SER A 3 10.30 -0.47 -8.63
N SER A 4 9.45 0.05 -9.49
CA SER A 4 8.34 0.93 -9.11
C SER A 4 7.03 0.16 -9.17
N TYR A 5 6.12 0.46 -8.26
CA TYR A 5 4.81 -0.18 -8.19
C TYR A 5 3.73 0.86 -7.95
N ILE A 6 2.54 0.60 -8.49
CA ILE A 6 1.30 1.32 -8.22
C ILE A 6 0.28 0.37 -7.60
N SER A 7 -0.46 0.85 -6.61
CA SER A 7 -1.50 0.09 -5.93
C SER A 7 -2.84 0.82 -5.98
N TYR A 8 -3.94 0.07 -6.10
CA TYR A 8 -5.27 0.56 -5.73
C TYR A 8 -5.64 0.00 -4.36
N PHE A 9 -6.19 0.84 -3.48
CA PHE A 9 -6.54 0.44 -2.11
C PHE A 9 -7.90 0.99 -1.65
N GLU A 10 -8.48 0.28 -0.69
CA GLU A 10 -9.66 0.68 0.08
C GLU A 10 -9.27 0.83 1.55
N GLY A 11 -9.72 1.90 2.19
CA GLY A 11 -9.58 2.18 3.60
C GLY A 11 -10.90 2.02 4.34
N TYR A 12 -10.86 1.27 5.43
CA TYR A 12 -12.02 0.83 6.19
C TYR A 12 -12.03 1.43 7.59
N ASP A 13 -13.23 1.73 8.09
CA ASP A 13 -13.44 2.07 9.51
C ASP A 13 -13.46 0.81 10.40
N ALA A 14 -13.70 0.99 11.70
CA ALA A 14 -13.75 -0.10 12.68
C ALA A 14 -14.95 -1.04 12.49
N GLU A 15 -16.01 -0.57 11.83
CA GLU A 15 -17.22 -1.33 11.54
C GLU A 15 -17.11 -2.10 10.21
N GLY A 16 -16.09 -1.80 9.41
CA GLY A 16 -15.83 -2.44 8.13
C GLY A 16 -16.47 -1.72 6.94
N HIS A 17 -16.88 -0.46 7.08
CA HIS A 17 -17.33 0.36 5.96
C HIS A 17 -16.15 0.99 5.22
N ILE A 18 -16.27 1.12 3.91
CA ILE A 18 -15.28 1.85 3.10
C ILE A 18 -15.48 3.35 3.34
N VAL A 19 -14.48 3.99 3.93
CA VAL A 19 -14.49 5.43 4.28
C VAL A 19 -13.36 6.20 3.59
N TYR A 20 -12.50 5.51 2.85
CA TYR A 20 -11.41 6.08 2.08
C TYR A 20 -11.03 5.14 0.93
N ASN A 21 -10.54 5.66 -0.19
CA ASN A 21 -9.95 4.86 -1.26
C ASN A 21 -8.98 5.72 -2.07
N GLY A 22 -8.13 5.07 -2.85
CA GLY A 22 -7.22 5.78 -3.71
C GLY A 22 -6.14 4.90 -4.31
N ASN A 23 -5.15 5.58 -4.88
CA ASN A 23 -3.96 4.94 -5.41
C ASN A 23 -2.74 5.29 -4.56
N GLY A 24 -1.82 4.34 -4.43
CA GLY A 24 -0.52 4.52 -3.78
C GLY A 24 0.59 4.15 -4.75
N SER A 25 1.78 4.72 -4.57
CA SER A 25 2.98 4.33 -5.32
C SER A 25 4.13 4.06 -4.37
N VAL A 26 5.01 3.12 -4.76
CA VAL A 26 6.20 2.77 -4.00
C VAL A 26 7.34 2.41 -4.94
N THR A 27 8.56 2.81 -4.59
CA THR A 27 9.79 2.39 -5.27
C THR A 27 10.64 1.60 -4.29
N VAL A 28 11.09 0.42 -4.69
CA VAL A 28 11.97 -0.45 -3.89
C VAL A 28 13.29 -0.71 -4.60
N GLU A 29 14.35 -0.71 -3.82
CA GLU A 29 15.69 -1.07 -4.26
C GLU A 29 15.98 -2.55 -3.96
N HIS A 30 16.62 -3.24 -4.90
CA HIS A 30 16.99 -4.65 -4.73
C HIS A 30 18.31 -4.97 -5.46
N GLY A 31 18.99 -6.05 -5.04
CA GLY A 31 20.26 -6.47 -5.63
C GLY A 31 20.17 -6.84 -7.11
N ALA A 32 21.29 -6.78 -7.82
CA ALA A 32 21.37 -7.29 -9.18
C ALA A 32 21.09 -8.80 -9.20
N GLY A 33 20.16 -9.25 -10.05
CA GLY A 33 19.73 -10.65 -10.12
C GLY A 33 18.82 -11.11 -8.98
N GLN A 34 18.43 -10.23 -8.05
CA GLN A 34 17.49 -10.55 -6.98
C GLN A 34 16.08 -10.08 -7.32
N CYS A 35 15.08 -10.89 -6.97
CA CYS A 35 13.68 -10.51 -6.99
C CYS A 35 13.32 -9.72 -5.73
N VAL A 36 12.37 -8.79 -5.86
CA VAL A 36 11.75 -8.14 -4.70
C VAL A 36 10.97 -9.19 -3.92
N ASN A 37 11.05 -9.16 -2.59
CA ASN A 37 10.17 -9.95 -1.74
C ASN A 37 8.75 -9.38 -1.80
N PRO A 38 7.77 -10.09 -2.38
CA PRO A 38 6.42 -9.55 -2.59
C PRO A 38 5.64 -9.36 -1.29
N GLU A 39 5.89 -10.19 -0.27
CA GLU A 39 5.20 -10.08 1.02
C GLU A 39 5.67 -8.83 1.77
N GLU A 40 6.99 -8.65 1.85
CA GLU A 40 7.59 -7.48 2.47
C GLU A 40 7.18 -6.18 1.77
N LEU A 41 7.19 -6.17 0.44
CA LEU A 41 6.70 -5.04 -0.36
C LEU A 41 5.25 -4.70 -0.01
N LYS A 42 4.36 -5.71 0.03
CA LYS A 42 2.94 -5.50 0.30
C LYS A 42 2.72 -4.98 1.72
N ASP A 43 3.39 -5.56 2.72
CA ASP A 43 3.17 -5.22 4.12
C ASP A 43 3.71 -3.82 4.45
N GLN A 44 4.92 -3.48 3.97
CA GLN A 44 5.50 -2.13 4.15
C GLN A 44 4.66 -1.08 3.44
N HIS A 45 4.22 -1.35 2.20
CA HIS A 45 3.39 -0.42 1.44
C HIS A 45 2.02 -0.23 2.08
N CYS A 46 1.39 -1.30 2.57
CA CYS A 46 0.11 -1.23 3.28
C CYS A 46 0.21 -0.40 4.57
N ALA A 47 1.27 -0.60 5.37
CA ALA A 47 1.52 0.16 6.59
C ALA A 47 1.72 1.65 6.30
N TYR A 48 2.51 1.98 5.27
CA TYR A 48 2.71 3.36 4.82
C TYR A 48 1.40 4.03 4.40
N ILE A 49 0.60 3.36 3.57
CA ILE A 49 -0.70 3.89 3.12
C ILE A 49 -1.63 4.10 4.33
N LEU A 50 -1.64 3.20 5.30
CA LEU A 50 -2.49 3.34 6.50
C LEU A 50 -2.10 4.59 7.30
N GLU A 51 -0.81 4.84 7.50
CA GLU A 51 -0.33 6.04 8.19
C GLU A 51 -0.77 7.32 7.45
N LYS A 52 -0.61 7.37 6.13
CA LYS A 52 -1.04 8.49 5.30
C LYS A 52 -2.56 8.67 5.26
N ALA A 53 -3.30 7.57 5.19
CA ALA A 53 -4.76 7.59 5.21
C ALA A 53 -5.27 8.17 6.53
N LYS A 54 -4.67 7.79 7.67
CA LYS A 54 -5.01 8.34 9.00
C LYS A 54 -4.74 9.84 9.13
N GLN A 55 -3.72 10.37 8.43
CA GLN A 55 -3.46 11.81 8.37
C GLN A 55 -4.57 12.57 7.61
N THR A 56 -5.28 11.90 6.70
CA THR A 56 -6.35 12.50 5.88
C THR A 56 -7.74 12.25 6.46
N ASN A 57 -8.00 11.04 6.93
CA ASN A 57 -9.24 10.59 7.54
C ASN A 57 -8.91 9.68 8.75
N SER A 58 -9.09 10.22 9.95
CA SER A 58 -8.78 9.53 11.21
C SER A 58 -9.69 8.32 11.50
N LEU A 59 -10.82 8.17 10.79
CA LEU A 59 -11.69 7.00 10.90
C LEU A 59 -11.08 5.76 10.25
N VAL A 60 -10.08 5.90 9.39
CA VAL A 60 -9.43 4.76 8.72
C VAL A 60 -8.65 3.93 9.74
N THR A 61 -9.08 2.69 9.95
CA THR A 61 -8.42 1.74 10.85
C THR A 61 -7.64 0.66 10.11
N ARG A 62 -8.04 0.34 8.87
CA ARG A 62 -7.44 -0.72 8.05
C ARG A 62 -7.35 -0.31 6.58
N ILE A 63 -6.25 -0.70 5.93
CA ILE A 63 -6.08 -0.62 4.47
C ILE A 63 -6.14 -2.03 3.88
N VAL A 64 -6.80 -2.16 2.74
CA VAL A 64 -6.77 -3.36 1.90
C VAL A 64 -6.29 -2.95 0.52
N ILE A 65 -5.14 -3.48 0.10
CA ILE A 65 -4.65 -3.34 -1.28
C ILE A 65 -5.43 -4.31 -2.15
N LYS A 66 -6.17 -3.77 -3.12
CA LYS A 66 -7.00 -4.53 -4.07
C LYS A 66 -6.25 -4.91 -5.33
N ASN A 67 -5.23 -4.12 -5.67
CA ASN A 67 -4.31 -4.41 -6.77
C ASN A 67 -2.94 -3.80 -6.46
N LEU A 68 -1.87 -4.48 -6.86
CA LEU A 68 -0.49 -4.00 -6.81
C LEU A 68 0.21 -4.42 -8.10
N MET A 69 0.62 -3.44 -8.89
CA MET A 69 1.17 -3.63 -10.23
C MET A 69 2.55 -3.00 -10.32
N LYS A 70 3.48 -3.69 -10.96
CA LYS A 70 4.78 -3.12 -11.32
C LYS A 70 4.63 -2.15 -12.49
N LEU A 71 5.25 -0.98 -12.39
CA LEU A 71 5.35 0.02 -13.45
C LEU A 71 6.59 -0.22 -14.33
#